data_AF-A0A6J6ENE4-F1
#
_entry.id   AF-A0A6J6ENE4-F1
#
_cell.length_a   1.000
_cell.length_b   1.000
_cell.length_c   1.000
_cell.angle_alpha   90.00
_cell.angle_beta   90.00
_cell.angle_gamma   90.00
#
_symmetry.space_group_name_H-M   'P 1'
#
loop_
_entity.id
_entity.type
_entity.pdbx_description
1 polymer ?
#
loop_
_entity_poly.entity_id
_entity_poly.type
_entity_poly.pdbx_seq_one_letter_code
_entity_poly.pdbx_strand_id
1 'polypeptide(L)'
;MNNQSSPAQLLFPTVPANYCPEGKWSDILNSFITLYLNNGTVNIPFLNEVTPQQITTLQENVLSIQNQLDAVSYQTGSITSITTGIGTYTVTFSSAMPTSAYLITMNFNATATPTALPAWSISSGTKATTGFQFFANCPSGSNISSIVWSVYDLSVL
;
A
#
# COMPACT_ATOMS: atom_id res chain seq x y z
N MET A 1 14.35 -23.29 8.56
CA MET A 1 15.37 -22.73 7.66
C MET A 1 16.61 -22.47 8.50
N ASN A 2 17.70 -23.22 8.32
CA ASN A 2 18.88 -23.05 9.18
C ASN A 2 19.76 -21.91 8.65
N ASN A 3 19.97 -20.89 9.49
CA ASN A 3 20.85 -19.75 9.23
C ASN A 3 22.27 -20.04 9.75
N GLN A 4 22.84 -21.18 9.38
CA GLN A 4 24.25 -21.53 9.58
C GLN A 4 24.60 -22.41 8.36
N SER A 5 25.65 -22.16 7.57
CA SER A 5 27.03 -22.34 8.01
C SER A 5 28.02 -21.98 6.88
N SER A 6 28.23 -20.70 6.59
CA SER A 6 29.52 -20.27 6.05
C SER A 6 29.87 -18.94 6.71
N PRO A 7 30.68 -18.94 7.78
CA PRO A 7 31.13 -17.67 8.37
C PRO A 7 31.93 -16.90 7.31
N ALA A 8 32.02 -15.57 7.45
CA ALA A 8 32.97 -14.80 6.65
C ALA A 8 34.37 -15.45 6.77
N GLN A 9 35.02 -15.71 5.64
CA GLN A 9 36.30 -16.40 5.60
C GLN A 9 37.40 -15.41 5.20
N LEU A 10 38.47 -15.42 5.99
CA LEU A 10 39.74 -14.84 5.57
C LEU A 10 40.46 -15.86 4.69
N LEU A 11 40.70 -15.51 3.45
CA LEU A 11 41.44 -16.31 2.48
C LEU A 11 42.83 -15.70 2.33
N PHE A 12 43.85 -16.37 2.86
CA PHE A 12 45.23 -15.97 2.69
C PHE A 12 45.89 -16.78 1.56
N PRO A 13 46.82 -16.18 0.79
CA PRO A 13 47.66 -16.92 -0.13
C PRO A 13 48.46 -18.00 0.62
N THR A 14 48.62 -19.17 0.00
CA THR A 14 49.45 -20.24 0.57
C THR A 14 50.90 -19.80 0.61
N VAL A 15 51.54 -19.94 1.78
CA VAL A 15 52.98 -19.71 1.92
C VAL A 15 53.73 -20.86 1.22
N PRO A 16 54.60 -20.58 0.24
CA PRO A 16 55.39 -21.60 -0.43
C PRO A 16 56.27 -22.37 0.56
N ALA A 17 56.42 -23.69 0.35
CA ALA A 17 57.26 -24.54 1.20
C ALA A 17 58.75 -24.15 1.20
N ASN A 18 59.18 -23.36 0.20
CA ASN A 18 60.53 -22.82 0.07
C ASN A 18 60.66 -21.37 0.57
N TYR A 19 59.67 -20.83 1.30
CA TYR A 19 59.78 -19.53 1.93
C TYR A 19 60.73 -19.58 3.13
N CYS A 20 62.00 -19.23 2.90
CA CYS A 20 63.05 -19.12 3.92
C CYS A 20 63.65 -17.70 3.89
N PRO A 21 62.99 -16.69 4.46
CA PRO A 21 63.53 -15.34 4.50
C PRO A 21 64.70 -15.25 5.48
N GLU A 22 65.75 -14.53 5.10
CA GLU A 22 66.94 -14.28 5.91
C GLU A 22 66.98 -12.82 6.38
N GLY A 23 67.61 -12.55 7.53
CA GLY A 23 67.79 -11.21 8.07
C GLY A 23 67.22 -11.02 9.47
N LYS A 24 66.98 -9.76 9.86
CA LYS A 24 66.43 -9.45 11.18
C LYS A 24 64.97 -9.85 11.24
N TRP A 25 64.51 -10.22 12.43
CA TRP A 25 63.13 -10.64 12.68
C TRP A 25 62.10 -9.59 12.23
N SER A 26 62.40 -8.30 12.39
CA SER A 26 61.55 -7.21 11.90
C SER A 26 61.32 -7.27 10.39
N ASP A 27 62.38 -7.57 9.64
CA ASP A 27 62.38 -7.55 8.18
C ASP A 27 61.66 -8.80 7.64
N ILE A 28 61.87 -9.93 8.31
CA ILE A 28 61.16 -11.19 8.06
C ILE A 28 59.66 -11.04 8.30
N LEU A 29 59.25 -10.43 9.42
CA LEU A 29 57.85 -10.22 9.73
C LEU A 29 57.19 -9.23 8.76
N ASN A 30 57.89 -8.15 8.40
CA ASN A 30 57.39 -7.18 7.42
C ASN A 30 57.24 -7.79 6.02
N SER A 31 58.17 -8.66 5.60
CA SER A 31 58.06 -9.44 4.37
C SER A 31 56.86 -10.37 4.38
N PHE A 32 56.64 -11.08 5.49
CA PHE A 32 55.49 -11.97 5.64
C PHE A 32 54.15 -11.21 5.59
N ILE A 33 54.07 -10.07 6.28
CA ILE A 33 52.89 -9.20 6.26
C ILE A 33 52.62 -8.71 4.83
N THR A 34 53.64 -8.23 4.13
CA THR A 34 53.50 -7.64 2.80
C THR A 34 53.11 -8.67 1.75
N LEU A 35 53.71 -9.86 1.79
CA LEU A 35 53.53 -10.88 0.76
C LEU A 35 52.29 -11.76 0.96
N TYR A 36 51.91 -12.03 2.22
CA TYR A 36 50.84 -13.00 2.51
C TYR A 36 49.66 -12.39 3.26
N LEU A 37 49.90 -11.59 4.31
CA LEU A 37 48.78 -11.06 5.09
C LEU A 37 48.03 -9.93 4.38
N ASN A 38 48.74 -8.98 3.77
CA ASN A 38 48.15 -7.87 3.01
C ASN A 38 47.47 -8.32 1.71
N ASN A 39 47.83 -9.49 1.19
CA ASN A 39 47.21 -10.10 0.01
C ASN A 39 46.07 -11.05 0.38
N GLY A 40 45.67 -11.10 1.66
CA GLY A 40 44.47 -11.80 2.08
C GLY A 40 43.22 -11.15 1.51
N THR A 41 42.23 -11.95 1.16
CA THR A 41 40.88 -11.48 0.78
C THR A 41 39.86 -11.93 1.82
N VAL A 42 38.77 -11.17 1.95
CA VAL A 42 37.64 -11.56 2.79
C VAL A 42 36.52 -12.05 1.89
N ASN A 43 36.13 -13.31 2.03
CA ASN A 43 34.88 -13.80 1.46
C ASN A 43 33.76 -13.57 2.48
N ILE A 44 32.94 -12.56 2.27
CA ILE A 44 31.72 -12.35 3.06
C ILE A 44 30.57 -12.95 2.25
N PRO A 45 30.09 -14.16 2.60
CA PRO A 45 28.92 -14.70 1.93
C PRO A 45 27.77 -13.72 2.11
N PHE A 46 26.97 -13.57 1.06
CA PHE A 46 25.73 -12.81 1.05
C PHE A 46 25.85 -11.28 0.95
N LEU A 47 27.05 -10.72 0.79
CA LEU A 47 27.23 -9.26 0.60
C LEU A 47 26.57 -8.71 -0.68
N ASN A 48 26.17 -9.60 -1.58
CA ASN A 48 25.53 -9.34 -2.88
C ASN A 48 24.08 -9.88 -2.96
N GLU A 49 23.44 -10.22 -1.83
CA GLU A 49 22.13 -10.88 -1.78
C GLU A 49 20.95 -10.09 -2.34
N VAL A 50 21.13 -8.79 -2.59
CA VAL A 50 20.15 -8.00 -3.33
C VAL A 50 20.67 -7.83 -4.76
N THR A 51 20.27 -8.75 -5.63
CA THR A 51 20.54 -8.66 -7.05
C THR A 51 19.80 -7.45 -7.65
N PRO A 52 20.34 -6.84 -8.72
CA PRO A 52 19.62 -5.80 -9.47
C PRO A 52 18.22 -6.24 -9.91
N GLN A 53 18.05 -7.53 -10.22
CA GLN A 53 16.77 -8.10 -10.62
C GLN A 53 15.74 -8.08 -9.48
N GLN A 54 16.14 -8.38 -8.24
CA GLN A 54 15.26 -8.24 -7.07
C GLN A 54 14.86 -6.79 -6.82
N ILE A 55 15.76 -5.83 -7.06
CA ILE A 55 15.45 -4.39 -6.98
C ILE A 55 14.40 -4.01 -8.03
N THR A 56 14.60 -4.44 -9.28
CA THR A 56 13.63 -4.18 -10.37
C THR A 56 12.26 -4.75 -10.04
N THR A 57 12.18 -6.00 -9.56
CA THR A 57 10.90 -6.61 -9.14
C THR A 57 10.22 -5.81 -8.03
N LEU A 58 10.98 -5.34 -7.03
CA LEU A 58 10.41 -4.50 -5.96
C LEU A 58 9.89 -3.17 -6.51
N GLN A 59 10.60 -2.54 -7.44
CA GLN A 59 10.16 -1.29 -8.07
C GLN A 59 8.89 -1.47 -8.89
N GLU A 60 8.78 -2.56 -9.65
CA GLU A 60 7.58 -2.91 -10.41
C GLU A 60 6.39 -3.17 -9.48
N ASN A 61 6.59 -3.92 -8.39
CA ASN A 61 5.55 -4.19 -7.40
C ASN A 61 5.07 -2.90 -6.72
N VAL A 62 5.99 -2.01 -6.33
CA VAL A 62 5.64 -0.71 -5.73
C VAL A 62 4.83 0.14 -6.70
N LEU A 63 5.24 0.21 -7.97
CA LEU A 63 4.49 0.95 -9.00
C LEU A 63 3.10 0.34 -9.24
N SER A 64 2.99 -0.98 -9.28
CA SER A 64 1.70 -1.67 -9.41
C SER A 64 0.77 -1.36 -8.25
N ILE A 65 1.28 -1.38 -7.01
CA ILE A 65 0.49 -1.06 -5.81
C ILE A 65 0.06 0.41 -5.83
N GLN A 66 0.94 1.33 -6.23
CA GLN A 66 0.60 2.75 -6.35
C GLN A 66 -0.53 2.96 -7.36
N ASN A 67 -0.43 2.34 -8.53
CA ASN A 67 -1.49 2.41 -9.55
C ASN A 67 -2.82 1.83 -9.06
N GLN A 68 -2.79 0.73 -8.29
CA GLN A 68 -3.99 0.15 -7.69
C GLN A 68 -4.62 1.10 -6.66
N LEU A 69 -3.81 1.73 -5.80
CA LEU A 69 -4.29 2.68 -4.81
C LEU A 69 -4.90 3.93 -5.47
N ASP A 70 -4.24 4.46 -6.50
CA ASP A 70 -4.73 5.63 -7.25
C ASP A 70 -6.01 5.33 -8.02
N ALA A 71 -6.25 4.07 -8.37
CA ALA A 71 -7.51 3.61 -8.98
C ALA A 71 -8.67 3.46 -7.96
N VAL A 72 -8.40 3.42 -6.65
CA VAL A 72 -9.47 3.38 -5.64
C VAL A 72 -10.13 4.75 -5.55
N SER A 73 -11.34 4.85 -6.08
CA SER A 73 -12.18 6.05 -5.92
C SER A 73 -13.27 5.82 -4.87
N TYR A 74 -13.25 6.65 -3.85
CA TYR A 74 -14.24 6.66 -2.77
C TYR A 74 -14.69 8.10 -2.49
N GLN A 75 -15.99 8.31 -2.36
CA GLN A 75 -16.58 9.60 -2.01
C GLN A 75 -17.66 9.42 -0.95
N THR A 76 -17.81 10.39 -0.06
CA THR A 76 -18.82 10.38 0.99
C THR A 76 -19.33 11.80 1.26
N GLY A 77 -20.52 11.89 1.84
CA GLY A 77 -21.09 13.15 2.27
C GLY A 77 -22.36 12.94 3.06
N SER A 78 -23.01 14.05 3.40
CA SER A 78 -24.26 14.04 4.13
C SER A 78 -25.25 15.07 3.58
N ILE A 79 -26.53 14.76 3.72
CA ILE A 79 -27.64 15.66 3.44
C ILE A 79 -28.35 15.90 4.77
N THR A 80 -28.39 17.16 5.23
CA THR A 80 -28.96 17.54 6.53
C THR A 80 -30.31 18.25 6.42
N SER A 81 -30.65 18.76 5.24
CA SER A 81 -31.92 19.41 4.94
C SER A 81 -33.00 18.41 4.48
N ILE A 82 -33.17 17.32 5.24
CA ILE A 82 -34.21 16.31 4.96
C ILE A 82 -35.55 16.84 5.46
N THR A 83 -36.47 17.15 4.54
CA THR A 83 -37.87 17.42 4.88
C THR A 83 -38.59 16.11 5.20
N THR A 84 -39.45 16.11 6.20
CA THR A 84 -40.37 14.98 6.46
C THR A 84 -41.29 14.77 5.27
N GLY A 85 -41.52 13.50 4.91
CA GLY A 85 -42.30 13.11 3.74
C GLY A 85 -41.45 12.46 2.64
N ILE A 86 -41.91 12.63 1.40
CA ILE A 86 -41.32 12.03 0.21
C ILE A 86 -40.53 13.09 -0.54
N GLY A 87 -39.26 12.81 -0.86
CA GLY A 87 -38.39 13.74 -1.57
C GLY A 87 -37.43 13.06 -2.54
N THR A 88 -37.02 13.81 -3.56
CA THR A 88 -35.88 13.44 -4.42
C THR A 88 -34.69 14.31 -4.04
N TYR A 89 -33.55 13.67 -3.87
CA TYR A 89 -32.31 14.32 -3.46
C TYR A 89 -31.22 14.05 -4.49
N THR A 90 -30.43 15.08 -4.76
CA THR A 90 -29.29 15.00 -5.68
C THR A 90 -28.00 15.01 -4.88
N VAL A 91 -27.14 14.04 -5.16
CA VAL A 91 -25.76 13.99 -4.68
C VAL A 91 -24.85 14.34 -5.84
N THR A 92 -23.98 15.33 -5.63
CA THR A 92 -22.92 15.68 -6.58
C THR A 92 -21.60 15.13 -6.08
N PHE A 93 -20.79 14.64 -7.02
CA PHE A 93 -19.45 14.16 -6.72
C PHE A 93 -18.46 15.32 -6.76
N SER A 94 -17.44 15.29 -5.89
CA SER A 94 -16.35 16.28 -5.93
C SER A 94 -15.47 16.12 -7.16
N SER A 95 -15.39 14.90 -7.70
CA SER A 95 -14.75 14.54 -8.96
C SER A 95 -15.55 13.44 -9.67
N ALA A 96 -15.38 13.29 -10.99
CA ALA A 96 -16.02 12.18 -11.71
C ALA A 96 -15.49 10.83 -11.19
N MET A 97 -16.37 9.85 -11.04
CA MET A 97 -15.99 8.48 -10.74
C MET A 97 -15.23 7.88 -11.95
N PRO A 98 -14.17 7.07 -11.72
CA PRO A 98 -13.39 6.48 -12.81
C PRO A 98 -14.25 5.60 -13.72
N THR A 99 -15.15 4.80 -13.11
CA THR A 99 -16.04 3.89 -13.82
C THR A 99 -17.52 4.20 -13.62
N SER A 100 -18.36 3.61 -14.46
CA SER A 100 -19.82 3.63 -14.31
C SER A 100 -20.35 2.51 -13.41
N ALA A 101 -19.48 1.64 -12.89
CA ALA A 101 -19.83 0.56 -11.99
C ALA A 101 -19.36 0.92 -10.58
N TYR A 102 -20.28 1.44 -9.77
CA TYR A 102 -19.98 1.84 -8.41
C TYR A 102 -21.11 1.40 -7.46
N LEU A 103 -20.75 1.14 -6.22
CA LEU A 103 -21.68 0.82 -5.15
C LEU A 103 -22.07 2.12 -4.44
N ILE A 104 -23.37 2.29 -4.20
CA ILE A 104 -23.89 3.35 -3.33
C ILE A 104 -24.37 2.71 -2.03
N THR A 105 -23.91 3.24 -0.90
CA THR A 105 -24.46 2.93 0.41
C THR A 105 -25.05 4.18 1.04
N MET A 106 -26.16 4.02 1.76
CA MET A 106 -26.82 5.12 2.45
C MET A 106 -27.28 4.70 3.83
N ASN A 107 -27.06 5.58 4.80
CA ASN A 107 -27.45 5.42 6.19
C ASN A 107 -28.32 6.60 6.61
N PHE A 108 -29.47 6.29 7.21
CA PHE A 108 -30.36 7.29 7.79
C PHE A 108 -30.01 7.49 9.26
N ASN A 109 -29.78 8.74 9.65
CA ASN A 109 -29.58 9.12 11.04
C ASN A 109 -30.89 9.68 11.60
N ALA A 110 -31.43 9.00 12.61
CA ALA A 110 -32.61 9.45 13.34
C ALA A 110 -32.22 10.22 14.62
N THR A 111 -32.99 11.23 14.99
CA THR A 111 -32.81 12.01 16.24
C THR A 111 -33.50 11.40 17.44
N ALA A 112 -34.37 10.42 17.20
CA ALA A 112 -35.10 9.68 18.22
C ALA A 112 -35.40 8.27 17.69
N THR A 113 -35.83 7.37 18.57
CA THR A 113 -36.28 6.02 18.18
C THR A 113 -37.37 6.11 17.10
N PRO A 114 -37.14 5.60 15.88
CA PRO A 114 -38.13 5.68 14.82
C PRO A 114 -39.32 4.77 15.11
N THR A 115 -40.53 5.28 14.92
CA THR A 115 -41.77 4.48 14.94
C THR A 115 -42.21 4.08 13.53
N ALA A 116 -41.55 4.62 12.51
CA ALA A 116 -41.71 4.26 11.11
C ALA A 116 -40.33 4.18 10.43
N LEU A 117 -40.15 3.20 9.55
CA LEU A 117 -38.86 2.96 8.89
C LEU A 117 -38.73 3.84 7.64
N PRO A 118 -37.64 4.61 7.49
CA PRO A 118 -37.34 5.28 6.25
C PRO A 118 -36.92 4.28 5.18
N ALA A 119 -37.15 4.63 3.91
CA ALA A 119 -36.73 3.82 2.77
C ALA A 119 -36.14 4.71 1.67
N TRP A 120 -35.27 4.14 0.84
CA TRP A 120 -34.70 4.83 -0.31
C TRP A 120 -34.61 3.93 -1.53
N SER A 121 -34.52 4.56 -2.70
CA SER A 121 -34.19 3.90 -3.96
C SER A 121 -33.41 4.86 -4.87
N ILE A 122 -32.52 4.33 -5.69
CA ILE A 122 -31.83 5.14 -6.71
C ILE A 122 -32.82 5.45 -7.83
N SER A 123 -32.94 6.73 -8.17
CA SER A 123 -33.76 7.18 -9.31
C SER A 123 -32.94 7.33 -10.58
N SER A 124 -31.68 7.76 -10.46
CA SER A 124 -30.72 7.83 -11.57
C SER A 124 -29.28 7.95 -11.05
N GLY A 125 -28.31 7.66 -11.90
CA GLY A 125 -26.89 7.75 -11.55
C GLY A 125 -26.01 7.94 -12.77
N THR A 126 -24.92 8.68 -12.60
CA THR A 126 -23.89 8.89 -13.62
C THR A 126 -22.52 8.86 -12.94
N LYS A 127 -21.48 8.51 -13.70
CA LYS A 127 -20.10 8.65 -13.22
C LYS A 127 -19.59 10.10 -13.22
N ALA A 128 -20.32 11.02 -13.86
CA ALA A 128 -19.92 12.42 -13.95
C ALA A 128 -20.09 13.12 -12.59
N THR A 129 -19.57 14.35 -12.46
CA THR A 129 -19.68 15.17 -11.25
C THR A 129 -21.13 15.49 -10.85
N THR A 130 -22.06 15.39 -11.80
CA THR A 130 -23.51 15.43 -11.54
C THR A 130 -23.99 14.34 -10.59
N GLY A 131 -23.22 13.26 -10.43
CA GLY A 131 -23.42 12.22 -9.44
C GLY A 131 -24.68 11.40 -9.65
N PHE A 132 -25.45 11.23 -8.59
CA PHE A 132 -26.67 10.41 -8.57
C PHE A 132 -27.85 11.11 -7.91
N GLN A 133 -29.05 10.65 -8.24
CA GLN A 133 -30.27 11.03 -7.57
C GLN A 133 -30.88 9.82 -6.89
N PHE A 134 -31.48 10.06 -5.74
CA PHE A 134 -32.23 9.04 -5.04
C PHE A 134 -33.54 9.61 -4.53
N PHE A 135 -34.52 8.74 -4.46
CA PHE A 135 -35.78 8.97 -3.79
C PHE A 135 -35.66 8.51 -2.35
N ALA A 136 -36.07 9.35 -1.39
CA ALA A 136 -36.23 8.95 -0.01
C ALA A 136 -37.67 9.17 0.46
N ASN A 137 -38.21 8.14 1.11
CA ASN A 137 -39.46 8.18 1.84
C ASN A 137 -39.14 8.21 3.34
N CYS A 138 -39.33 9.37 3.94
CA CYS A 138 -39.13 9.63 5.36
C CYS A 138 -40.50 9.87 6.01
N PRO A 139 -41.28 8.81 6.30
CA PRO A 139 -42.63 8.95 6.84
C PRO A 139 -42.63 9.69 8.19
N SER A 140 -43.76 10.31 8.54
CA SER A 140 -43.97 10.93 9.85
C SER A 140 -43.71 9.88 10.95
N GLY A 141 -42.76 10.15 11.85
CA GLY A 141 -42.30 9.20 12.88
C GLY A 141 -40.93 8.56 12.62
N SER A 142 -40.32 8.80 11.44
CA SER A 142 -38.95 8.37 11.14
C SER A 142 -37.88 9.21 11.85
N ASN A 143 -38.18 10.47 12.19
CA ASN A 143 -37.30 11.39 12.93
C ASN A 143 -35.90 11.58 12.29
N ILE A 144 -35.80 11.51 10.95
CA ILE A 144 -34.50 11.60 10.25
C ILE A 144 -33.97 13.04 10.29
N SER A 145 -32.74 13.21 10.77
CA SER A 145 -32.00 14.49 10.70
C SER A 145 -31.02 14.56 9.55
N SER A 146 -30.48 13.42 9.12
CA SER A 146 -29.54 13.39 7.99
C SER A 146 -29.50 12.04 7.30
N ILE A 147 -29.05 12.07 6.05
CA ILE A 147 -28.67 10.90 5.28
C ILE A 147 -27.18 11.00 5.03
N VAL A 148 -26.41 9.99 5.46
CA VAL A 148 -25.00 9.85 5.12
C VAL A 148 -24.90 8.89 3.96
N TRP A 149 -24.15 9.28 2.93
CA TRP A 149 -23.95 8.48 1.74
C TRP A 149 -22.47 8.21 1.52
N SER A 150 -22.20 7.09 0.87
CA SER A 150 -20.87 6.67 0.48
C SER A 150 -20.94 5.98 -0.89
N VAL A 151 -19.95 6.27 -1.73
CA VAL A 151 -19.82 5.69 -3.07
C VAL A 151 -18.44 5.07 -3.22
N TYR A 152 -18.41 3.83 -3.70
CA TYR A 152 -17.20 3.04 -3.90
C TYR A 152 -17.12 2.58 -5.36
N ASP A 153 -15.99 2.81 -6.01
CA ASP A 153 -15.72 2.22 -7.32
C ASP A 153 -15.61 0.69 -7.19
N LEU A 154 -16.31 -0.05 -8.05
CA LEU A 154 -16.29 -1.51 -8.05
C LEU A 154 -15.19 -2.09 -8.93
N SER A 155 -14.48 -1.29 -9.74
CA SER A 155 -13.41 -1.82 -10.60
C SER A 155 -12.15 -2.27 -9.85
N VAL A 156 -12.09 -1.98 -8.55
CA VAL A 156 -10.99 -2.32 -7.63
C VAL A 156 -11.35 -3.43 -6.64
N LEU A 157 -12.58 -3.97 -6.70
CA LEU A 157 -13.07 -5.07 -5.87
C LEU A 157 -13.16 -6.36 -6.68
#